data_AF-A0AAN8F955-F1
#
_entry.id   AF-A0AAN8F955-F1
#
_cell.length_a   1.000
_cell.length_b   1.000
_cell.length_c   1.000
_cell.angle_alpha   90.00
_cell.angle_beta   90.00
_cell.angle_gamma   90.00
#
_symmetry.space_group_name_H-M   'P 1'
#
loop_
_entity.id
_entity.type
_entity.pdbx_description
1 polymer ?
#
loop_
_entity_poly.entity_id
_entity_poly.type
_entity_poly.pdbx_seq_one_letter_code
_entity_poly.pdbx_strand_id
1 'polypeptide(L)'
;MKVFIALIACVVVSEACTCFPFPSLTDAFCYSSFVAHVRVTGRGENTGTRTVRYDVQILEAYRNQTESKQLPSVIVTASSSAACGLDLTTGTEYLIGGNISFDIYCH
;
A
#
# COMPACT_ATOMS: atom_id res chain seq x y z
N MET A 1 43.17 16.01 -28.86
CA MET A 1 41.99 15.12 -28.81
C MET A 1 42.19 14.09 -27.71
N LYS A 2 41.49 14.24 -26.58
CA LYS A 2 41.32 13.20 -25.55
C LYS A 2 40.01 13.55 -24.85
N VAL A 3 38.92 13.02 -25.40
CA VAL A 3 37.56 13.20 -24.90
C VAL A 3 37.51 12.58 -23.50
N PHE A 4 37.38 13.41 -22.48
CA PHE A 4 37.09 12.96 -21.13
C PHE A 4 35.65 12.44 -21.10
N ILE A 5 35.47 11.12 -21.00
CA ILE A 5 34.17 10.50 -20.78
C ILE A 5 33.85 10.68 -19.29
N ALA A 6 33.24 11.81 -18.95
CA ALA A 6 32.60 12.02 -17.66
C ALA A 6 31.17 11.47 -17.71
N LEU A 7 31.02 10.15 -17.56
CA LEU A 7 29.73 9.47 -17.35
C LEU A 7 29.43 9.39 -15.85
N ILE A 8 29.38 10.53 -15.17
CA ILE A 8 29.02 10.60 -13.75
C ILE A 8 27.94 11.68 -13.58
N ALA A 9 26.90 11.30 -12.85
CA ALA A 9 25.77 12.10 -12.37
C ALA A 9 24.58 12.27 -13.35
N CYS A 10 23.69 11.27 -13.34
CA CYS A 10 22.25 11.49 -13.15
C CYS A 10 21.53 10.13 -13.12
N VAL A 11 21.76 9.34 -12.06
CA VAL A 11 20.78 8.30 -11.70
C VAL A 11 19.72 9.03 -10.89
N VAL A 12 18.83 9.75 -11.58
CA VAL A 12 17.58 10.19 -10.97
C VAL A 12 16.87 8.94 -10.48
N VAL A 13 16.51 8.93 -9.20
CA VAL A 13 15.74 7.85 -8.57
C VAL A 13 14.51 7.62 -9.46
N SER A 14 14.48 6.51 -10.18
CA SER A 14 13.32 6.13 -10.96
C SER A 14 12.25 5.68 -9.98
N GLU A 15 11.36 6.59 -9.59
CA GLU A 15 10.09 6.27 -8.95
C GLU A 15 9.30 5.42 -9.96
N ALA A 16 9.40 4.09 -9.87
CA ALA A 16 8.77 3.20 -10.85
C ALA A 16 7.24 3.11 -10.67
N CYS A 17 6.73 3.48 -9.49
CA CYS A 17 5.30 3.49 -9.22
C CYS A 17 4.66 4.80 -9.71
N THR A 18 3.69 4.71 -10.62
CA THR A 18 2.83 5.83 -10.99
C THR A 18 1.37 5.48 -10.68
N CYS A 19 0.68 6.35 -9.95
CA CYS A 19 -0.73 6.17 -9.61
C CYS A 19 -1.59 6.94 -10.61
N PHE A 20 -2.59 6.29 -11.19
CA PHE A 20 -3.61 6.99 -11.95
C PHE A 20 -4.61 7.65 -10.99
N PRO A 21 -4.79 8.98 -11.04
CA PRO A 21 -5.68 9.66 -10.10
C PRO A 21 -7.13 9.29 -10.38
N PHE A 22 -7.91 9.08 -9.31
CA PHE A 22 -9.36 8.96 -9.44
C PHE A 22 -9.99 10.34 -9.67
N PRO A 23 -11.02 10.45 -10.54
CA PRO A 23 -11.68 11.74 -10.81
C PRO A 23 -12.38 12.34 -9.58
N SER A 24 -12.88 11.51 -8.67
CA SER A 24 -13.53 11.93 -7.43
C SER A 24 -13.29 10.95 -6.28
N LEU A 25 -13.54 11.40 -5.04
CA LEU A 25 -13.49 10.54 -3.86
C LEU A 25 -14.54 9.44 -3.92
N THR A 26 -15.73 9.73 -4.48
CA THR A 26 -16.79 8.74 -4.69
C THR A 26 -16.31 7.64 -5.63
N ASP A 27 -15.57 7.97 -6.68
CA ASP A 27 -15.01 6.95 -7.60
C ASP A 27 -13.98 6.07 -6.91
N ALA A 28 -13.07 6.66 -6.13
CA ALA A 28 -12.10 5.90 -5.33
C ALA A 28 -12.79 4.99 -4.29
N PHE A 29 -13.82 5.52 -3.64
CA PHE A 29 -14.66 4.76 -2.71
C PHE A 29 -15.36 3.60 -3.42
N CYS A 30 -15.92 3.84 -4.62
CA CYS A 30 -16.63 2.88 -5.47
C CYS A 30 -15.70 1.79 -6.06
N TYR A 31 -14.44 2.12 -6.34
CA TYR A 31 -13.47 1.17 -6.86
C TYR A 31 -12.87 0.24 -5.78
N SER A 32 -12.83 0.69 -4.52
CA SER A 32 -12.24 -0.08 -3.42
C SER A 32 -13.15 -1.23 -2.96
N SER A 33 -12.60 -2.43 -2.70
CA SER A 33 -13.36 -3.55 -2.12
C SER A 33 -13.73 -3.31 -0.65
N PHE A 34 -12.89 -2.55 0.07
CA PHE A 34 -13.18 -2.08 1.42
C PHE A 34 -12.76 -0.63 1.61
N VAL A 35 -13.42 0.05 2.53
CA VAL A 35 -13.02 1.38 3.02
C VAL A 35 -13.26 1.43 4.53
N ALA A 36 -12.21 1.71 5.28
CA ALA A 36 -12.27 1.72 6.74
C ALA A 36 -11.39 2.82 7.35
N HIS A 37 -11.86 3.36 8.47
CA HIS A 37 -11.06 4.15 9.39
C HIS A 37 -10.33 3.19 10.33
N VAL A 38 -9.00 3.25 10.34
CA VAL A 38 -8.16 2.31 11.06
C VAL A 38 -7.08 3.02 11.85
N ARG A 39 -6.63 2.40 12.94
CA ARG A 39 -5.43 2.81 13.68
C ARG A 39 -4.35 1.76 13.54
N VAL A 40 -3.14 2.16 13.18
CA VAL A 40 -2.01 1.24 13.05
C VAL A 40 -1.49 0.88 14.44
N THR A 41 -1.45 -0.41 14.77
CA THR A 41 -1.01 -0.91 16.07
C THR A 41 0.35 -1.58 16.01
N GLY A 42 0.78 -2.06 14.83
CA GLY A 42 2.08 -2.70 14.65
C GLY A 42 2.56 -2.71 13.21
N ARG A 43 3.86 -2.97 13.04
CA ARG A 43 4.52 -3.15 11.74
C ARG A 43 5.41 -4.39 11.82
N GLY A 44 5.20 -5.33 10.90
CA GLY A 44 6.04 -6.49 10.70
C GLY A 44 6.61 -6.49 9.28
N GLU A 45 7.92 -6.69 9.16
CA GLU A 45 8.57 -6.84 7.86
C GLU A 45 8.81 -8.33 7.58
N ASN A 46 8.43 -8.78 6.39
CA ASN A 46 8.64 -10.16 6.00
C ASN A 46 9.80 -10.20 4.99
N THR A 47 10.99 -10.50 5.49
CA THR A 47 12.26 -10.45 4.73
C THR A 47 12.26 -11.38 3.51
N GLY A 48 11.41 -12.41 3.50
CA GLY A 48 11.28 -13.35 2.38
C GLY A 48 10.38 -12.87 1.22
N THR A 49 9.45 -11.94 1.45
CA THR A 49 8.36 -11.65 0.47
C THR A 49 8.35 -10.22 -0.10
N ARG A 50 9.36 -9.38 0.18
CA ARG A 50 9.39 -7.96 -0.25
C ARG A 50 8.10 -7.19 0.06
N THR A 51 7.41 -7.61 1.14
CA THR A 51 6.16 -7.01 1.61
C THR A 51 6.27 -6.65 3.07
N VAL A 52 5.56 -5.60 3.46
CA VAL A 52 5.40 -5.13 4.83
C VAL A 52 3.96 -5.40 5.23
N ARG A 53 3.80 -5.87 6.46
CA ARG A 53 2.51 -6.12 7.10
C ARG A 53 2.31 -5.09 8.20
N TYR A 54 1.11 -4.52 8.25
CA TYR A 54 0.69 -3.61 9.30
C TYR A 54 -0.50 -4.21 10.03
N ASP A 55 -0.36 -4.38 11.34
CA ASP A 55 -1.48 -4.70 12.20
C ASP A 55 -2.29 -3.44 12.43
N VAL A 56 -3.61 -3.54 12.27
CA VAL A 56 -4.52 -2.41 12.38
C VAL A 56 -5.73 -2.74 13.23
N GLN A 57 -6.16 -1.77 14.03
CA GLN A 57 -7.44 -1.77 14.69
C GLN A 57 -8.46 -1.06 13.80
N ILE A 58 -9.53 -1.76 13.41
CA ILE A 58 -10.64 -1.15 12.67
C ILE A 58 -11.48 -0.34 13.65
N LEU A 59 -11.55 0.98 13.46
CA LEU A 59 -12.38 1.89 14.25
C LEU A 59 -13.79 2.00 13.66
N GLU A 60 -13.87 2.13 12.34
CA GLU A 60 -15.13 2.21 11.61
C GLU A 60 -14.97 1.64 10.19
N ALA A 61 -15.98 0.93 9.70
CA ALA A 61 -16.01 0.38 8.34
C ALA A 61 -17.12 1.05 7.53
N TYR A 62 -16.74 1.78 6.48
CA TYR A 62 -17.67 2.48 5.59
C TYR A 62 -18.07 1.61 4.40
N ARG A 63 -17.19 0.70 3.98
CA ARG A 63 -17.48 -0.29 2.93
C ARG A 63 -16.77 -1.60 3.25
N ASN A 64 -17.50 -2.70 3.09
CA ASN A 64 -16.97 -4.04 3.21
C ASN A 64 -17.68 -4.98 2.22
N GLN A 65 -16.94 -5.51 1.24
CA GLN A 65 -17.44 -6.51 0.29
C GLN A 65 -17.06 -7.95 0.65
N THR A 66 -16.49 -8.20 1.85
CA THR A 66 -16.17 -9.55 2.32
C THR A 66 -17.44 -10.33 2.67
N GLU A 67 -17.51 -11.60 2.27
CA GLU A 67 -18.62 -12.51 2.61
C GLU A 67 -18.79 -12.70 4.13
N SER A 68 -17.69 -12.67 4.89
CA SER A 68 -17.68 -12.86 6.34
C SER A 68 -18.11 -11.61 7.14
N LYS A 69 -18.45 -10.49 6.48
CA LYS A 69 -18.76 -9.17 7.09
C LYS A 69 -17.68 -8.57 8.00
N GLN A 70 -16.58 -9.27 8.25
CA GLN A 70 -15.45 -8.79 9.05
C GLN A 70 -14.29 -8.40 8.12
N LEU A 71 -13.70 -7.23 8.37
CA LEU A 71 -12.50 -6.80 7.68
C LEU A 71 -11.26 -7.42 8.35
N PRO A 72 -10.27 -7.87 7.57
CA PRO A 72 -9.00 -8.32 8.14
C PRO A 72 -8.32 -7.18 8.89
N SER A 73 -7.76 -7.49 10.07
CA SER A 73 -7.00 -6.55 10.90
C SER A 73 -5.53 -6.40 10.45
N VAL A 74 -5.23 -6.76 9.21
CA VAL A 74 -3.89 -6.74 8.64
C VAL A 74 -3.93 -6.09 7.27
N ILE A 75 -3.03 -5.14 7.06
CA ILE A 75 -2.78 -4.51 5.76
C ILE A 75 -1.44 -4.99 5.24
N VAL A 76 -1.39 -5.42 3.99
CA VAL A 76 -0.17 -5.86 3.32
C VAL A 76 0.12 -4.91 2.17
N THR A 77 1.35 -4.43 2.08
CA THR A 77 1.82 -3.58 0.98
C THR A 77 3.26 -3.94 0.61
N ALA A 78 3.76 -3.46 -0.52
CA ALA A 78 5.15 -3.68 -0.90
C ALA A 78 6.11 -2.97 0.08
N SER A 79 7.32 -3.51 0.28
CA SER A 79 8.30 -2.89 1.18
C SER A 79 9.02 -1.68 0.59
N SER A 80 8.87 -1.43 -0.71
CA SER A 80 9.54 -0.33 -1.42
C SER A 80 8.53 0.60 -2.09
N SER A 81 8.75 1.91 -1.99
CA SER A 81 7.95 2.94 -2.67
C SER A 81 7.95 2.75 -4.19
N ALA A 82 9.06 2.28 -4.77
CA ALA A 82 9.16 1.97 -6.19
C ALA A 82 8.18 0.88 -6.64
N ALA A 83 7.71 0.03 -5.73
CA ALA A 83 6.68 -0.99 -5.96
C ALA A 83 5.31 -0.59 -5.39
N CYS A 84 5.06 0.71 -5.22
CA CYS A 84 3.83 1.27 -4.64
C CYS A 84 3.60 0.87 -3.16
N GLY A 85 4.70 0.64 -2.44
CA GLY A 85 4.68 0.37 -1.01
C GLY A 85 4.20 1.58 -0.21
N LEU A 86 3.34 1.34 0.77
CA LEU A 86 2.90 2.36 1.72
C LEU A 86 3.76 2.34 2.99
N ASP A 87 4.10 3.52 3.47
CA ASP A 87 4.77 3.72 4.75
C ASP A 87 3.76 4.24 5.78
N LEU A 88 3.27 3.36 6.65
CA LEU A 88 2.26 3.68 7.66
C LEU A 88 2.91 3.81 9.04
N THR A 89 2.55 4.86 9.77
CA THR A 89 3.11 5.15 11.09
C THR A 89 2.30 4.46 12.19
N THR A 90 2.98 3.73 13.07
CA THR A 90 2.34 3.11 14.24
C THR A 90 1.79 4.17 15.18
N GLY A 91 0.56 3.94 15.69
CA GLY A 91 -0.17 4.85 16.56
C GLY A 91 -1.02 5.87 15.81
N THR A 92 -0.84 6.03 14.50
CA THR A 92 -1.56 6.97 13.65
C THR A 92 -2.84 6.35 13.08
N GLU A 93 -3.86 7.19 12.92
CA GLU A 93 -5.15 6.87 12.33
C GLU A 93 -5.19 7.25 10.84
N TYR A 94 -5.79 6.39 10.03
CA TYR A 94 -5.87 6.56 8.57
C TYR A 94 -7.24 6.12 8.05
N LEU A 95 -7.73 6.82 7.02
CA LEU A 95 -8.81 6.34 6.18
C LEU A 95 -8.19 5.56 5.02
N ILE A 96 -8.46 4.25 4.94
CA ILE A 96 -7.84 3.37 3.96
C ILE A 96 -8.92 2.73 3.09
N GLY A 97 -8.76 2.88 1.78
CA GLY A 97 -9.50 2.14 0.76
C GLY A 97 -8.56 1.21 0.01
N GLY A 98 -9.00 -0.02 -0.25
CA GLY A 98 -8.15 -1.01 -0.92
C GLY A 98 -8.90 -2.24 -1.39
N ASN A 99 -8.12 -3.22 -1.86
CA ASN A 99 -8.62 -4.51 -2.32
C ASN A 99 -8.36 -5.59 -1.29
N ILE A 100 -9.31 -6.50 -1.12
CA ILE A 100 -9.15 -7.64 -0.23
C ILE A 100 -8.41 -8.72 -1.02
N SER A 101 -7.16 -8.97 -0.67
CA SER A 101 -6.42 -10.13 -1.16
C SER A 101 -6.65 -11.28 -0.18
N PHE A 102 -7.49 -12.25 -0.54
CA PHE A 102 -7.39 -13.57 0.06
C PHE A 102 -6.10 -14.17 -0.49
N ASP A 103 -5.20 -14.61 0.39
CA ASP A 103 -3.93 -15.23 0.02
C ASP A 103 -4.18 -16.52 -0.78
N ILE A 104 -4.51 -16.38 -2.06
CA ILE A 104 -4.32 -17.40 -3.08
C ILE A 104 -2.93 -17.11 -3.59
N TYR A 105 -1.96 -17.87 -3.09
CA TYR A 105 -0.69 -18.10 -3.75
C TYR A 105 -0.94 -18.18 -5.27
N CYS A 106 -0.55 -17.13 -6.02
CA CYS A 106 -0.38 -17.24 -7.46
C CYS A 106 0.76 -18.23 -7.68
N HIS A 107 0.40 -19.43 -8.15
CA HIS A 107 1.32 -20.49 -8.52
C HIS A 107 1.56 -20.49 -10.03
#